data_AF-A0A7C4MDA9-F1
#
_entry.id   AF-A0A7C4MDA9-F1
#
_cell.length_a   1.000
_cell.length_b   1.000
_cell.length_c   1.000
_cell.angle_alpha   90.00
_cell.angle_beta   90.00
_cell.angle_gamma   90.00
#
_symmetry.space_group_name_H-M   'P 1'
#
loop_
_entity.id
_entity.type
_entity.pdbx_description
1 polymer ?
#
loop_
_entity_poly.entity_id
_entity_poly.type
_entity_poly.pdbx_seq_one_letter_code
_entity_poly.pdbx_strand_id
1 'polypeptide(L)'
;MIENLDKIIDYIESDRWEEAKDIAKNSIGATLALNAIKYLKKNSSLEKEIDKIKCLRENFSKLIDGKWLQEIDLDYFTVLFTYFERLEKRLQETAYVESVIKDPDKE
;
A
#
# COMPACT_ATOMS: atom_id res chain seq x y z
N MET A 1 -8.69 8.82 12.85
CA MET A 1 -9.30 8.16 11.68
C MET A 1 -9.36 9.19 10.58
N ILE A 2 -8.49 9.04 9.59
CA ILE A 2 -8.36 10.00 8.50
C ILE A 2 -9.64 10.11 7.69
N GLU A 3 -10.04 11.34 7.42
CA GLU A 3 -11.06 11.65 6.43
C GLU A 3 -10.42 11.68 5.04
N ASN A 4 -11.05 11.06 4.04
CA ASN A 4 -10.61 10.99 2.64
C ASN A 4 -9.45 10.02 2.32
N LEU A 5 -9.41 8.87 2.99
CA LEU A 5 -8.46 7.79 2.71
C LEU A 5 -8.34 7.45 1.21
N ASP A 6 -9.46 7.19 0.52
CA ASP A 6 -9.43 6.87 -0.91
C ASP A 6 -8.77 7.95 -1.75
N LYS A 7 -9.02 9.22 -1.43
CA LYS A 7 -8.43 10.36 -2.14
C LYS A 7 -6.93 10.47 -1.93
N ILE A 8 -6.44 10.11 -0.73
CA ILE A 8 -5.01 10.01 -0.45
C ILE A 8 -4.39 8.92 -1.33
N ILE A 9 -5.02 7.75 -1.42
CA ILE A 9 -4.54 6.63 -2.23
C ILE A 9 -4.53 7.00 -3.72
N ASP A 10 -5.59 7.62 -4.23
CA ASP A 10 -5.68 8.07 -5.63
C ASP A 10 -4.56 9.05 -5.99
N TYR A 11 -4.23 9.97 -5.07
CA TYR A 11 -3.12 10.91 -5.25
C TYR A 11 -1.75 10.22 -5.23
N ILE A 12 -1.53 9.24 -4.36
CA ILE A 12 -0.29 8.43 -4.33
C ILE A 12 -0.10 7.67 -5.65
N GLU A 13 -1.18 7.08 -6.16
CA GLU A 13 -1.18 6.32 -7.42
C GLU A 13 -0.91 7.22 -8.62
N SER A 14 -1.38 8.46 -8.58
CA SER A 14 -1.16 9.50 -9.60
C SER A 14 0.14 10.29 -9.42
N ASP A 15 1.02 9.91 -8.50
CA ASP A 15 2.26 10.63 -8.13
C ASP A 15 2.05 12.08 -7.64
N ARG A 16 0.85 12.41 -7.17
CA ARG A 16 0.44 13.71 -6.60
C ARG A 16 0.73 13.79 -5.10
N TRP A 17 2.03 13.72 -4.78
CA TRP A 17 2.50 13.57 -3.40
C TRP A 17 2.21 14.75 -2.47
N GLU A 18 2.24 15.98 -2.98
CA GLU A 18 2.01 17.17 -2.17
C GLU A 18 0.53 17.30 -1.78
N GLU A 19 -0.38 16.93 -2.68
CA GLU A 19 -1.81 16.90 -2.39
C GLU A 19 -2.17 15.76 -1.42
N ALA A 20 -1.52 14.60 -1.53
CA ALA A 20 -1.68 13.52 -0.55
C ALA A 20 -1.23 13.97 0.86
N LYS A 21 -0.10 14.69 0.95
CA LYS A 21 0.40 15.24 2.21
C LYS A 21 -0.51 16.31 2.79
N ASP A 22 -1.09 17.18 1.95
CA ASP A 22 -2.00 18.22 2.45
C ASP A 22 -3.25 17.63 3.12
N ILE A 23 -3.78 16.51 2.60
CA ILE A 23 -4.88 15.79 3.25
C ILE A 23 -4.39 15.08 4.53
N ALA A 24 -3.19 14.51 4.51
CA ALA A 24 -2.62 13.78 5.64
C ALA A 24 -2.02 14.67 6.76
N LYS A 25 -1.92 15.99 6.57
CA LYS A 25 -1.12 16.89 7.43
C LYS A 25 -1.51 16.92 8.91
N ASN A 26 -2.75 16.56 9.22
CA ASN A 26 -3.27 16.51 10.60
C ASN A 26 -3.12 15.12 11.24
N SER A 27 -2.54 14.15 10.54
CA SER A 27 -2.29 12.80 11.02
C SER A 27 -0.81 12.47 10.86
N ILE A 28 -0.12 12.35 12.00
CA ILE A 28 1.29 11.94 12.05
C ILE A 28 1.41 10.54 11.47
N GLY A 29 0.49 9.63 11.83
CA GLY A 29 0.44 8.28 11.28
C GLY A 29 0.35 8.26 9.77
N ALA A 30 -0.59 9.00 9.18
CA ALA A 30 -0.73 9.03 7.73
C ALA A 30 0.49 9.65 7.04
N THR A 31 1.04 10.73 7.58
CA THR A 31 2.25 11.37 7.02
C THR A 31 3.43 10.38 7.00
N LEU A 32 3.60 9.58 8.06
CA LEU A 32 4.59 8.51 8.12
C LEU A 32 4.31 7.41 7.08
N ALA A 33 3.03 7.04 6.88
CA ALA A 33 2.63 6.06 5.88
C ALA A 33 2.94 6.55 4.45
N LEU A 34 2.69 7.82 4.14
CA LEU A 34 3.04 8.42 2.84
C LEU A 34 4.54 8.33 2.55
N ASN A 35 5.39 8.61 3.55
CA ASN A 35 6.84 8.49 3.41
C ASN A 35 7.28 7.04 3.18
N ALA A 36 6.68 6.09 3.91
CA ALA A 36 6.93 4.67 3.72
C ALA A 36 6.54 4.21 2.30
N ILE A 37 5.34 4.60 1.83
CA ILE A 37 4.86 4.27 0.48
C ILE A 37 5.74 4.92 -0.60
N LYS A 38 6.18 6.17 -0.39
CA LYS A 38 7.11 6.86 -1.31
C LYS A 38 8.46 6.15 -1.41
N TYR A 39 8.96 5.63 -0.28
CA TYR A 39 10.17 4.81 -0.27
C TYR A 39 9.96 3.48 -0.99
N LEU A 40 8.80 2.83 -0.81
CA LEU A 40 8.46 1.61 -1.54
C LEU A 40 8.43 1.81 -3.05
N LYS A 41 7.90 2.93 -3.54
CA LYS A 41 7.93 3.30 -4.97
C LYS A 41 9.35 3.62 -5.49
N LYS A 42 10.30 3.98 -4.63
CA LYS A 42 11.65 4.39 -5.05
C LYS A 42 12.57 3.15 -5.12
N ASN A 43 12.86 2.70 -6.34
CA ASN A 43 13.78 1.62 -6.72
C ASN A 43 13.28 0.18 -6.50
N SER A 44 12.43 -0.31 -7.42
CA SER A 44 12.13 -1.73 -7.52
C SER A 44 11.61 -2.11 -8.91
N SER A 45 12.01 -3.29 -9.39
CA SER A 45 11.26 -4.03 -10.40
C SER A 45 10.01 -4.63 -9.74
N LEU A 46 8.98 -4.94 -10.54
CA LEU A 46 7.70 -5.51 -10.08
C LEU A 46 7.88 -6.68 -9.07
N GLU A 47 8.84 -7.56 -9.32
CA GLU A 47 9.18 -8.69 -8.43
C GLU A 47 9.76 -8.26 -7.08
N LYS A 48 10.62 -7.22 -7.08
CA LYS A 48 11.17 -6.66 -5.83
C LYS A 48 10.13 -5.88 -5.03
N GLU A 49 9.07 -5.39 -5.67
CA GLU A 49 7.92 -4.80 -4.99
C GLU A 49 7.12 -5.87 -4.27
N ILE A 50 6.80 -6.97 -4.95
CA ILE A 50 6.06 -8.10 -4.38
C ILE A 50 6.77 -8.69 -3.16
N ASP A 51 8.10 -8.90 -3.23
CA ASP A 51 8.86 -9.45 -2.10
C ASP A 51 8.98 -8.47 -0.93
N LYS A 52 9.14 -7.17 -1.19
CA LYS A 52 9.11 -6.14 -0.14
C LYS A 52 7.74 -6.09 0.54
N ILE A 53 6.66 -6.21 -0.22
CA ILE A 53 5.27 -6.22 0.27
C ILE A 53 5.01 -7.45 1.13
N LYS A 54 5.44 -8.64 0.70
CA LYS A 54 5.32 -9.88 1.48
C LYS A 54 6.09 -9.80 2.80
N CYS A 55 7.33 -9.31 2.76
CA CYS A 55 8.16 -9.15 3.96
C CYS A 55 7.56 -8.13 4.95
N LEU A 56 7.03 -7.01 4.45
CA LEU A 56 6.32 -6.04 5.29
C LEU A 56 5.05 -6.64 5.90
N ARG A 57 4.24 -7.36 5.11
CA ARG A 57 3.01 -8.02 5.59
C ARG A 57 3.31 -9.04 6.70
N GLU A 58 4.34 -9.87 6.53
CA GLU A 58 4.74 -10.83 7.56
C GLU A 58 5.24 -10.16 8.85
N ASN A 59 6.04 -9.10 8.72
CA ASN A 59 6.53 -8.36 9.88
C ASN A 59 5.39 -7.60 10.58
N PHE A 60 4.42 -7.09 9.84
CA PHE A 60 3.23 -6.47 10.43
C PHE A 60 2.32 -7.48 11.12
N SER A 61 2.08 -8.66 10.54
CA SER A 61 1.34 -9.73 11.24
C SER A 61 1.99 -10.07 12.58
N LYS A 62 3.33 -10.19 12.62
CA LYS A 62 4.07 -10.44 13.86
C LYS A 62 3.93 -9.30 14.88
N LEU A 63 3.89 -8.05 14.44
CA LEU A 63 3.71 -6.87 15.30
C LEU A 63 2.28 -6.76 15.85
N ILE A 64 1.27 -7.10 15.03
CA ILE A 64 -0.15 -7.18 15.42
C ILE A 64 -0.32 -8.28 16.48
N ASP A 65 0.18 -9.48 16.19
CA ASP A 65 0.09 -10.64 17.10
C ASP A 65 0.84 -10.41 18.42
N GLY A 66 1.95 -9.65 18.36
CA GLY A 66 2.77 -9.30 19.51
C GLY A 66 2.21 -8.19 20.42
N LYS A 67 1.04 -7.63 20.13
CA LYS A 67 0.42 -6.49 20.87
C LYS A 67 1.32 -5.25 21.00
N TRP A 68 2.31 -5.09 20.11
CA TRP A 68 3.24 -3.93 20.08
C TRP A 68 2.61 -2.65 19.51
N LEU A 69 1.34 -2.70 19.11
CA LEU A 69 0.57 -1.60 18.51
C LEU A 69 0.24 -0.44 19.46
N GLN A 70 0.70 -0.45 20.72
CA GLN A 70 0.29 0.57 21.69
C GLN A 70 0.88 1.97 21.42
N GLU A 71 1.86 2.11 20.52
CA GLU A 71 2.51 3.40 20.23
C GLU A 71 2.47 3.83 18.75
N ILE A 72 1.86 3.04 17.84
CA ILE A 72 1.75 3.41 16.41
C ILE A 72 0.29 3.73 16.08
N ASP A 73 0.07 4.92 15.52
CA ASP A 73 -1.24 5.50 15.19
C ASP A 73 -2.05 4.63 14.21
N LEU A 74 -3.33 4.41 14.51
CA LEU A 74 -4.31 3.68 13.69
C LEU A 74 -4.36 4.20 12.24
N ASP A 75 -4.13 5.49 12.05
CA ASP A 75 -4.12 6.14 10.74
C ASP A 75 -2.90 5.71 9.88
N TYR A 76 -1.76 5.41 10.51
CA TYR A 76 -0.58 4.87 9.80
C TYR A 76 -0.93 3.55 9.13
N PHE A 77 -1.46 2.61 9.92
CA PHE A 77 -1.82 1.28 9.42
C PHE A 77 -2.95 1.36 8.40
N THR A 78 -3.97 2.16 8.65
CA THR A 78 -5.11 2.30 7.73
C THR A 78 -4.66 2.74 6.34
N VAL A 79 -3.79 3.75 6.24
CA VAL A 79 -3.26 4.23 4.96
C VAL A 79 -2.36 3.18 4.31
N LEU A 80 -1.46 2.57 5.08
CA LEU A 80 -0.52 1.59 4.57
C LEU A 80 -1.23 0.33 4.03
N PHE A 81 -2.18 -0.22 4.78
CA PHE A 81 -2.93 -1.42 4.39
C PHE A 81 -3.81 -1.19 3.18
N THR A 82 -4.52 -0.07 3.12
CA THR A 82 -5.39 0.24 1.98
C THR A 82 -4.58 0.38 0.68
N TYR A 83 -3.40 1.01 0.76
CA TYR A 83 -2.49 1.05 -0.38
C TYR A 83 -2.04 -0.34 -0.82
N PHE A 84 -1.74 -1.24 0.12
CA PHE A 84 -1.33 -2.61 -0.18
C PHE A 84 -2.44 -3.45 -0.82
N GLU A 85 -3.68 -3.38 -0.31
CA GLU A 85 -4.81 -4.12 -0.88
C GLU A 85 -5.06 -3.74 -2.34
N ARG A 86 -4.98 -2.45 -2.67
CA ARG A 86 -5.09 -1.99 -4.07
C ARG A 86 -3.96 -2.50 -4.93
N LEU A 87 -2.74 -2.55 -4.40
CA LEU A 87 -1.58 -3.05 -5.12
C LEU A 87 -1.66 -4.56 -5.37
N GLU A 88 -2.06 -5.35 -4.38
CA GLU A 88 -2.30 -6.79 -4.51
C GLU A 88 -3.37 -7.08 -5.56
N LYS A 89 -4.49 -6.33 -5.55
CA LYS A 89 -5.55 -6.46 -6.54
C LYS A 89 -5.06 -6.22 -7.97
N ARG A 90 -4.31 -5.13 -8.21
CA ARG A 90 -3.74 -4.86 -9.55
C ARG A 90 -2.78 -5.95 -10.02
N LEU A 91 -1.98 -6.50 -9.12
CA LEU A 91 -1.06 -7.59 -9.45
C LEU A 91 -1.82 -8.85 -9.83
N GLN A 92 -2.89 -9.17 -9.11
CA GLN A 92 -3.79 -10.29 -9.45
C GLN A 92 -4.48 -10.07 -10.80
N GLU A 93 -4.98 -8.86 -11.07
CA GLU A 93 -5.58 -8.49 -12.36
C GLU A 93 -4.57 -8.60 -13.50
N THR A 94 -3.33 -8.12 -13.30
CA THR A 94 -2.26 -8.23 -14.30
C THR A 94 -1.88 -9.69 -14.56
N ALA A 95 -1.73 -10.50 -13.51
CA ALA A 95 -1.45 -11.93 -13.64
C ALA A 95 -2.59 -12.69 -14.32
N TYR A 96 -3.85 -12.32 -14.03
CA TYR A 96 -5.03 -12.85 -14.70
C TYR A 96 -5.04 -12.51 -16.18
N VAL A 97 -4.85 -11.24 -16.54
CA VAL A 97 -4.79 -10.79 -17.94
C VAL A 97 -3.65 -11.50 -18.69
N GLU A 98 -2.47 -11.64 -18.09
CA GLU A 98 -1.39 -12.42 -18.70
C GLU A 98 -1.74 -13.90 -18.91
N SER A 99 -2.50 -14.50 -17.99
CA SER A 99 -2.93 -15.89 -18.12
C SER A 99 -3.97 -16.09 -19.23
N VAL A 100 -4.91 -15.15 -19.39
CA VAL A 100 -5.93 -15.17 -20.46
C VAL A 100 -5.29 -14.91 -21.82
N ILE A 101 -4.29 -14.03 -21.91
CA ILE A 101 -3.57 -13.77 -23.17
C ILE A 101 -2.71 -14.97 -23.59
N LYS A 102 -2.12 -15.70 -22.62
CA LYS A 102 -1.26 -16.87 -22.89
C LYS A 102 -2.06 -18.16 -23.15
N ASP A 103 -3.33 -18.21 -22.77
CA ASP A 103 -4.20 -19.40 -22.90
C ASP A 103 -5.69 -18.98 -23.04
N PRO A 104 -6.08 -18.40 -24.20
CA PRO A 104 -7.41 -17.79 -24.40
C PRO A 104 -8.57 -18.79 -24.41
N ASP A 105 -8.31 -20.10 -24.44
CA ASP A 105 -9.33 -21.16 -24.56
C ASP A 105 -9.73 -21.80 -23.20
N LYS A 106 -9.47 -21.13 -22.07
CA LYS A 106 -9.70 -21.69 -20.72
C LYS A 106 -11.04 -21.30 -20.07
N GLU A 107 -11.96 -20.66 -20.80
CA GLU A 107 -13.35 -20.41 -20.35
C GLU A 107 -14.31 -21.53 -20.71
#